data_AF-A0A1X6PFY3-F1
#
_entry.id   AF-A0A1X6PFY3-F1
#
_cell.length_a   1.000
_cell.length_b   1.000
_cell.length_c   1.000
_cell.angle_alpha   90.00
_cell.angle_beta   90.00
_cell.angle_gamma   90.00
#
_symmetry.space_group_name_H-M   'P 1'
#
loop_
_entity.id
_entity.type
_entity.pdbx_description
1 polymer ?
#
loop_
_entity_poly.entity_id
_entity_poly.type
_entity_poly.pdbx_seq_one_letter_code
_entity_poly.pdbx_strand_id
1 'polypeptide(L)'
;MYITDADAFADVEAFVRATAVRYGVEAVDQGGGFKAGIDAFVRSRGVAAFVLGTRRDDPHGGHMGPFEPSSPGWPPFMRVNAVLDWTYADVWHFLRRWRLPYAPIYDAGFTSLGGVSNTVANPTLRRPGGGYAPAYCLADARDERAGRT
;
A
#
# COMPACT_ATOMS: atom_id res chain seq x y z
N MET A 1 -5.68 -11.46 1.20
CA MET A 1 -6.42 -11.00 0.00
C MET A 1 -5.58 -9.96 -0.70
N TYR A 2 -5.42 -10.08 -2.02
CA TYR A 2 -4.79 -9.11 -2.89
C TYR A 2 -5.77 -8.77 -4.02
N ILE A 3 -6.04 -7.49 -4.24
CA ILE A 3 -6.97 -7.05 -5.27
C ILE A 3 -6.16 -6.80 -6.54
N THR A 4 -6.42 -7.59 -7.57
CA THR A 4 -5.67 -7.53 -8.83
C THR A 4 -6.19 -6.39 -9.71
N ASP A 5 -5.27 -5.69 -10.38
CA ASP A 5 -5.57 -4.64 -11.35
C ASP A 5 -4.69 -4.84 -12.59
N ALA A 6 -5.25 -4.62 -13.78
CA ALA A 6 -4.51 -4.74 -15.03
C ALA A 6 -3.43 -3.65 -15.19
N ASP A 7 -3.60 -2.52 -14.49
CA ASP A 7 -2.62 -1.43 -14.45
C ASP A 7 -1.62 -1.59 -13.28
N ALA A 8 -1.51 -2.76 -12.66
CA ALA A 8 -0.56 -3.00 -11.57
C ALA A 8 0.89 -3.13 -12.07
N PHE A 9 1.85 -2.71 -11.25
CA PHE A 9 3.27 -2.95 -11.51
C PHE A 9 3.62 -4.43 -11.31
N ALA A 10 4.07 -5.10 -12.37
CA ALA A 10 4.44 -6.52 -12.33
C ALA A 10 5.49 -6.84 -11.25
N ASP A 11 6.47 -5.97 -11.03
CA ASP A 11 7.50 -6.15 -10.00
C ASP A 11 6.92 -6.07 -8.58
N VAL A 12 5.88 -5.26 -8.39
CA VAL A 12 5.16 -5.16 -7.10
C VAL A 12 4.35 -6.42 -6.86
N GLU A 13 3.67 -6.93 -7.88
CA GLU A 13 2.96 -8.22 -7.78
C GLU A 13 3.91 -9.36 -7.45
N ALA A 14 5.05 -9.45 -8.15
CA ALA A 14 6.09 -10.44 -7.88
C ALA A 14 6.60 -10.33 -6.44
N PHE A 15 6.81 -9.11 -5.94
CA PHE A 15 7.18 -8.86 -4.54
C PHE A 15 6.11 -9.33 -3.55
N VAL A 16 4.82 -9.08 -3.82
CA VAL A 16 3.71 -9.56 -3.00
C VAL A 16 3.69 -11.09 -2.95
N ARG A 17 3.89 -11.78 -4.08
CA ARG A 17 3.97 -13.26 -4.10
C ARG A 17 5.15 -13.79 -3.31
N ALA A 18 6.33 -13.22 -3.52
CA ALA A 18 7.55 -13.64 -2.83
C ALA A 18 7.45 -13.42 -1.31
N THR A 19 6.87 -12.30 -0.88
CA THR A 19 6.68 -12.00 0.54
C THR A 19 5.59 -12.87 1.18
N ALA A 20 4.50 -13.18 0.47
CA ALA A 20 3.49 -14.12 0.93
C ALA A 20 4.09 -15.50 1.23
N VAL A 21 4.93 -16.03 0.32
CA VAL A 21 5.68 -17.28 0.55
C VAL A 21 6.61 -17.16 1.75
N ARG A 22 7.41 -16.08 1.81
CA ARG A 22 8.38 -15.85 2.90
C ARG A 22 7.74 -15.87 4.28
N TYR A 23 6.55 -15.29 4.42
CA TYR A 23 5.87 -15.15 5.70
C TYR A 23 4.80 -16.21 5.94
N GLY A 24 4.65 -17.20 5.06
CA GLY A 24 3.66 -18.27 5.19
C GLY A 24 2.21 -17.76 5.13
N VAL A 25 1.96 -16.70 4.38
CA VAL A 25 0.63 -16.09 4.23
C VAL A 25 -0.01 -16.55 2.92
N GLU A 26 -1.28 -16.98 2.96
CA GLU A 26 -2.05 -17.26 1.76
C GLU A 26 -2.37 -15.96 1.01
N ALA A 27 -1.77 -15.77 -0.16
CA ALA A 27 -2.10 -14.69 -1.08
C ALA A 27 -3.27 -15.11 -1.99
N VAL A 28 -4.48 -14.69 -1.63
CA VAL A 28 -5.69 -14.93 -2.45
C VAL A 28 -5.95 -13.74 -3.36
N ASP A 29 -5.92 -13.99 -4.67
CA ASP A 29 -6.20 -12.99 -5.69
C ASP A 29 -7.69 -12.77 -5.88
N GLN A 30 -8.07 -11.50 -5.92
CA GLN A 30 -9.46 -11.09 -6.04
C GLN A 30 -9.59 -10.04 -7.14
N GLY A 31 -10.13 -10.46 -8.28
CA GLY A 31 -10.53 -9.57 -9.37
C GLY A 31 -11.94 -8.99 -9.19
N GLY A 32 -12.40 -8.25 -10.20
CA GLY A 32 -13.75 -7.67 -10.24
C GLY A 32 -13.86 -6.26 -9.64
N GLY A 33 -12.73 -5.62 -9.32
CA GLY A 33 -12.67 -4.30 -8.72
C GLY A 33 -12.81 -4.31 -7.20
N PHE A 34 -12.48 -3.18 -6.57
CA PHE A 34 -12.25 -3.08 -5.13
C PHE A 34 -13.48 -3.48 -4.29
N LYS A 35 -14.65 -2.86 -4.55
CA LYS A 35 -15.87 -3.11 -3.75
C LYS A 35 -16.48 -4.49 -3.99
N ALA A 36 -16.64 -4.88 -5.25
CA ALA A 36 -17.25 -6.17 -5.60
C ALA A 36 -16.34 -7.34 -5.17
N GLY A 37 -15.02 -7.18 -5.28
CA GLY A 37 -14.05 -8.14 -4.78
C GLY A 37 -14.17 -8.37 -3.27
N ILE A 38 -14.25 -7.29 -2.48
CA ILE A 38 -14.43 -7.40 -1.02
C ILE A 38 -15.76 -8.06 -0.67
N ASP A 39 -16.87 -7.71 -1.33
CA ASP A 39 -18.17 -8.36 -1.11
C ASP A 39 -18.15 -9.87 -1.39
N ALA A 40 -17.57 -10.27 -2.53
CA ALA A 40 -17.40 -11.69 -2.86
C ALA A 40 -16.51 -12.43 -1.85
N PHE A 41 -15.43 -11.79 -1.40
CA PHE A 41 -14.50 -12.39 -0.45
C PHE A 41 -15.12 -12.59 0.94
N VAL A 42 -15.84 -11.57 1.45
CA VAL A 42 -16.54 -11.66 2.74
C VAL A 42 -17.59 -12.76 2.69
N ARG A 43 -18.41 -12.82 1.64
CA ARG A 43 -19.49 -13.82 1.51
C ARG A 43 -18.98 -15.24 1.35
N SER A 44 -17.88 -15.44 0.61
CA SER A 44 -17.35 -16.78 0.33
C SER A 44 -16.54 -17.36 1.49
N ARG A 45 -15.85 -16.53 2.28
CA ARG A 45 -14.96 -16.99 3.36
C ARG A 45 -15.44 -16.65 4.77
N GLY A 46 -16.53 -15.90 4.93
CA GLY A 46 -17.06 -15.50 6.24
C GLY A 46 -16.11 -14.57 7.01
N VAL A 47 -15.43 -13.67 6.30
CA VAL A 47 -14.41 -12.78 6.90
C VAL A 47 -15.07 -11.75 7.82
N ALA A 48 -14.65 -11.73 9.10
CA ALA A 48 -15.15 -10.78 10.09
C ALA A 48 -14.37 -9.45 10.12
N ALA A 49 -13.09 -9.46 9.73
CA ALA A 49 -12.22 -8.29 9.83
C ALA A 49 -11.10 -8.27 8.78
N PHE A 50 -10.64 -7.08 8.43
CA PHE A 50 -9.45 -6.84 7.61
C PHE A 50 -8.45 -5.97 8.37
N VAL A 51 -7.18 -6.37 8.36
CA VAL A 51 -6.08 -5.51 8.81
C VAL A 51 -5.66 -4.65 7.62
N LEU A 52 -5.65 -3.33 7.81
CA LEU A 52 -5.41 -2.35 6.76
C LEU A 52 -4.13 -1.56 7.03
N GLY A 53 -3.44 -1.21 5.93
CA GLY A 53 -2.21 -0.41 5.94
C GLY A 53 -2.42 1.09 5.78
N THR A 54 -3.66 1.58 5.88
CA THR A 54 -3.99 3.01 5.75
C THR A 54 -3.43 3.80 6.93
N ARG A 55 -2.80 4.94 6.64
CA ARG A 55 -2.30 5.93 7.60
C ARG A 55 -3.17 7.18 7.60
N ARG A 56 -3.05 8.00 8.64
CA ARG A 56 -3.81 9.25 8.81
C ARG A 56 -3.59 10.24 7.67
N ASP A 57 -2.38 10.27 7.13
CA ASP A 57 -1.98 11.16 6.03
C ASP A 57 -2.35 10.65 4.63
N ASP A 58 -2.87 9.42 4.54
CA ASP A 58 -3.37 8.88 3.27
C ASP A 58 -4.72 9.52 2.89
N PRO A 59 -5.09 9.51 1.59
CA PRO A 59 -6.43 9.92 1.18
C PRO A 59 -7.52 9.19 1.97
N HIS A 60 -8.43 9.96 2.57
CA HIS A 60 -9.54 9.50 3.43
C HIS A 60 -9.14 8.96 4.82
N GLY A 61 -7.85 8.93 5.19
CA GLY A 61 -7.38 8.40 6.48
C GLY A 61 -7.62 9.32 7.69
N GLY A 62 -7.77 10.63 7.47
CA GLY A 62 -7.74 11.65 8.53
C GLY A 62 -8.71 11.45 9.69
N HIS A 63 -9.92 10.95 9.43
CA HIS A 63 -10.98 10.75 10.42
C HIS A 63 -11.18 9.31 10.85
N MET A 64 -10.34 8.39 10.38
CA MET A 64 -10.47 6.98 10.75
C MET A 64 -10.06 6.75 12.22
N GLY A 65 -10.73 5.82 12.88
CA GLY A 65 -10.36 5.21 14.14
C GLY A 65 -9.56 3.91 13.97
N PRO A 66 -8.95 3.40 15.04
CA PRO A 66 -8.17 2.16 15.00
C PRO A 66 -9.02 0.91 14.67
N PHE A 67 -10.29 0.93 15.07
CA PHE A 67 -11.29 -0.09 14.76
C PHE A 67 -12.55 0.59 14.25
N GLU A 68 -13.00 0.24 13.05
CA GLU A 68 -14.23 0.80 12.50
C GLU A 68 -15.02 -0.21 11.68
N PRO A 69 -16.36 -0.24 11.79
CA PRO A 69 -17.17 -1.03 10.88
C PRO A 69 -17.04 -0.51 9.44
N SER A 70 -17.19 -1.42 8.49
CA SER A 70 -17.37 -1.12 7.06
C SER A 70 -18.42 -0.02 6.84
N SER A 71 -18.21 0.85 5.87
CA SER A 71 -19.10 1.98 5.59
C SER A 71 -20.46 1.52 5.05
N PRO A 72 -21.53 2.33 5.16
CA PRO A 72 -22.83 1.99 4.57
C PRO A 72 -22.73 1.58 3.10
N GLY A 73 -23.43 0.50 2.73
CA GLY A 73 -23.40 -0.05 1.38
C GLY A 73 -22.22 -0.98 1.07
N TRP A 74 -21.35 -1.27 2.04
CA TRP A 74 -20.36 -2.34 2.00
C TRP A 74 -20.87 -3.60 2.72
N PRO A 75 -20.34 -4.81 2.41
CA PRO A 75 -20.58 -5.98 3.25
C PRO A 75 -20.13 -5.71 4.70
N PRO A 76 -20.73 -6.34 5.71
CA PRO A 76 -20.35 -6.14 7.10
C PRO A 76 -18.97 -6.76 7.37
N PHE A 77 -18.01 -5.93 7.79
CA PHE A 77 -16.72 -6.36 8.35
C PHE A 77 -16.12 -5.26 9.23
N MET A 78 -15.14 -5.61 10.05
CA MET A 78 -14.35 -4.65 10.83
C MET A 78 -13.07 -4.24 10.09
N ARG A 79 -12.81 -2.94 9.98
CA ARG A 79 -11.50 -2.39 9.62
C ARG A 79 -10.63 -2.34 10.87
N VAL A 80 -9.44 -2.92 10.79
CA VAL A 80 -8.40 -2.85 11.83
C VAL A 80 -7.22 -2.08 11.28
N ASN A 81 -7.08 -0.81 11.67
CA ASN A 81 -6.07 0.11 11.13
C ASN A 81 -4.81 0.09 11.99
N ALA A 82 -3.98 -0.95 11.83
CA ALA A 82 -2.86 -1.26 12.74
C ALA A 82 -1.69 -0.24 12.69
N VAL A 83 -1.59 0.53 11.62
CA VAL A 83 -0.52 1.52 11.38
C VAL A 83 -1.07 2.94 11.18
N LEU A 84 -2.29 3.21 11.65
CA LEU A 84 -3.00 4.45 11.36
C LEU A 84 -2.20 5.72 11.71
N ASP A 85 -1.51 5.69 12.85
CA ASP A 85 -0.74 6.84 13.35
C ASP A 85 0.74 6.80 12.94
N TRP A 86 1.13 5.89 12.04
CA TRP A 86 2.49 5.87 11.51
C TRP A 86 2.68 6.97 10.48
N THR A 87 3.80 7.69 10.60
CA THR A 87 4.22 8.66 9.58
C THR A 87 5.00 7.97 8.45
N TYR A 88 5.28 8.69 7.36
CA TYR A 88 6.18 8.22 6.30
C TYR A 88 7.56 7.82 6.86
N ALA A 89 8.09 8.60 7.80
CA ALA A 89 9.38 8.33 8.43
C ALA A 89 9.34 7.05 9.27
N ASP A 90 8.26 6.81 10.02
CA ASP A 90 8.11 5.60 10.84
C ASP A 90 8.13 4.32 9.99
N VAL A 91 7.43 4.33 8.84
CA VAL A 91 7.43 3.22 7.88
C VAL A 91 8.86 2.89 7.44
N TRP A 92 9.61 3.89 6.96
CA TRP A 92 10.98 3.65 6.48
C TRP A 92 11.96 3.31 7.59
N HIS A 93 11.88 3.99 8.74
CA HIS A 93 12.70 3.67 9.90
C HIS A 93 12.51 2.21 10.32
N PHE A 94 11.26 1.74 10.40
CA PHE A 94 10.97 0.36 10.76
C PHE A 94 11.52 -0.63 9.73
N LEU A 95 11.18 -0.46 8.45
CA LEU A 95 11.65 -1.35 7.38
C LEU A 95 13.18 -1.44 7.33
N ARG A 96 13.86 -0.29 7.42
CA ARG A 96 15.33 -0.19 7.33
C ARG A 96 16.02 -0.71 8.58
N ARG A 97 15.51 -0.37 9.77
CA ARG A 97 16.08 -0.82 11.06
C ARG A 97 16.14 -2.34 11.14
N TRP A 98 15.08 -3.00 10.69
CA TRP A 98 14.93 -4.45 10.76
C TRP A 98 15.31 -5.18 9.47
N ARG A 99 15.81 -4.44 8.46
CA ARG A 99 16.19 -4.97 7.15
C ARG A 99 15.08 -5.81 6.52
N LEU A 100 13.83 -5.35 6.67
CA LEU A 100 12.68 -5.99 6.06
C LEU A 100 12.70 -5.73 4.55
N PRO A 101 12.35 -6.73 3.73
CA PRO A 101 12.24 -6.55 2.30
C PRO A 101 11.10 -5.57 2.01
N TYR A 102 11.31 -4.70 1.02
CA TYR A 102 10.31 -3.81 0.42
C TYR A 102 10.43 -3.89 -1.12
N ALA A 103 9.40 -3.46 -1.85
CA ALA A 103 9.40 -3.58 -3.31
C ALA A 103 10.57 -2.77 -3.93
N PRO A 104 11.41 -3.37 -4.81
CA PRO A 104 12.61 -2.70 -5.33
C PRO A 104 12.34 -1.40 -6.08
N ILE A 105 11.13 -1.20 -6.59
CA ILE A 105 10.72 0.04 -7.25
C ILE A 105 10.90 1.29 -6.35
N TYR A 106 10.84 1.12 -5.02
CA TYR A 106 11.11 2.20 -4.09
C TYR A 106 12.58 2.65 -4.11
N ASP A 107 13.54 1.80 -4.48
CA ASP A 107 14.92 2.22 -4.69
C ASP A 107 15.11 3.05 -5.96
N ALA A 108 14.17 2.95 -6.91
CA ALA A 108 14.11 3.75 -8.14
C ALA A 108 13.40 5.11 -7.96
N GLY A 109 13.10 5.52 -6.73
CA GLY A 109 12.56 6.85 -6.40
C GLY A 109 11.05 6.98 -6.45
N PHE A 110 10.33 5.87 -6.60
CA PHE A 110 8.88 5.86 -6.37
C PHE A 110 8.60 6.00 -4.87
N THR A 111 7.56 6.75 -4.50
CA THR A 111 7.25 7.04 -3.07
C THR A 111 5.80 6.78 -2.71
N SER A 112 4.91 6.77 -3.70
CA SER A 112 3.54 6.30 -3.61
C SER A 112 3.22 5.50 -4.86
N LEU A 113 2.55 4.35 -4.73
CA LEU A 113 2.22 3.48 -5.86
C LEU A 113 0.72 3.53 -6.14
N GLY A 114 0.37 3.83 -7.39
CA GLY A 114 -0.93 3.62 -7.98
C GLY A 114 -0.85 2.55 -9.05
N GLY A 115 -1.50 2.81 -10.18
CA GLY A 115 -1.29 2.04 -11.39
C GLY A 115 -0.11 2.58 -12.20
N VAL A 116 0.40 1.77 -13.12
CA VAL A 116 1.51 2.10 -14.01
C VAL A 116 1.19 3.37 -14.80
N SER A 117 -0.06 3.54 -15.24
CA SER A 117 -0.49 4.70 -16.02
C SER A 117 -0.50 6.03 -15.24
N ASN A 118 -0.58 6.00 -13.91
CA ASN A 118 -0.77 7.20 -13.07
C ASN A 118 0.31 7.39 -11.99
N THR A 119 1.44 6.70 -12.14
CA THR A 119 2.53 6.74 -11.18
C THR A 119 3.87 6.91 -11.87
N VAL A 120 4.63 7.91 -11.44
CA VAL A 120 6.02 8.16 -11.84
C VAL A 120 6.93 8.24 -10.61
N ALA A 121 8.24 8.14 -10.82
CA ALA A 121 9.21 8.41 -9.77
C ALA A 121 9.05 9.84 -9.22
N ASN A 122 9.24 10.01 -7.91
CA ASN A 122 8.99 11.28 -7.24
C ASN A 122 9.97 12.35 -7.75
N PRO A 123 9.47 13.47 -8.30
CA PRO A 123 10.33 14.51 -8.86
C PRO A 123 11.28 15.13 -7.83
N THR A 124 10.93 15.13 -6.54
CA THR A 124 11.78 15.70 -5.48
C THR A 124 12.99 14.83 -5.14
N LEU A 125 12.99 13.57 -5.56
CA LEU A 125 14.11 12.63 -5.38
C LEU A 125 15.09 12.62 -6.56
N ARG A 126 14.85 13.43 -7.60
CA ARG A 126 15.71 13.45 -8.79
C ARG A 126 17.11 13.99 -8.45
N ARG A 127 18.16 13.27 -8.86
CA ARG A 127 19.55 13.65 -8.58
C ARG A 127 20.15 14.53 -9.68
N PRO A 128 21.06 15.46 -9.34
CA PRO A 128 21.93 16.11 -10.34
C PRO A 128 22.75 15.05 -11.07
N GLY A 129 22.63 14.97 -12.39
CA GLY A 129 23.28 13.93 -13.21
C GLY A 129 22.38 12.75 -13.63
N GLY A 130 21.11 12.74 -13.22
CA GLY A 130 20.12 11.74 -13.62
C GLY A 130 19.87 10.65 -12.57
N GLY A 131 18.79 9.89 -12.79
CA GLY A 131 18.28 8.93 -11.82
C GLY A 131 17.63 9.59 -10.60
N TYR A 132 17.27 8.74 -9.64
CA TYR A 132 16.54 9.12 -8.44
C TYR A 132 17.22 8.56 -7.19
N ALA A 133 17.06 9.27 -6.07
CA ALA A 133 17.34 8.71 -4.76
C ALA A 133 16.22 7.72 -4.36
N PRO A 134 16.53 6.72 -3.51
CA PRO A 134 15.52 5.84 -2.96
C PRO A 134 14.43 6.58 -2.17
N ALA A 135 13.25 5.96 -2.08
CA ALA A 135 12.07 6.51 -1.41
C ALA A 135 12.34 6.99 0.02
N TYR A 136 13.08 6.21 0.80
CA TYR A 136 13.44 6.55 2.18
C TYR A 136 14.33 7.80 2.31
N CYS A 137 14.79 8.39 1.21
CA CYS A 137 15.50 9.68 1.18
C CYS A 137 14.56 10.88 1.00
N LEU A 138 13.24 10.69 0.90
CA LEU A 138 12.28 11.78 0.78
C LEU A 138 12.32 12.65 2.04
N ALA A 139 12.59 13.95 1.86
CA ALA A 139 12.77 14.88 2.97
C ALA A 139 11.44 15.36 3.56
N ASP A 140 10.43 15.57 2.72
CA ASP A 140 9.11 16.05 3.12
C ASP A 140 8.04 15.00 2.81
N ALA A 141 7.38 14.48 3.85
CA ALA A 141 6.33 13.48 3.72
C ALA A 141 5.12 14.00 2.93
N ARG A 142 4.89 15.32 2.88
CA ARG A 142 3.81 15.92 2.08
C ARG A 142 3.99 15.68 0.58
N ASP A 143 5.23 15.46 0.16
CA ASP A 143 5.57 15.14 -1.23
C ASP A 143 5.46 13.64 -1.54
N GLU A 144 5.03 12.79 -0.61
CA GLU A 144 4.94 11.33 -0.81
C GLU A 144 4.16 10.96 -2.10
N ARG A 145 3.16 11.77 -2.44
CA ARG A 145 2.30 11.56 -3.60
C ARG A 145 2.63 12.47 -4.79
N ALA A 146 3.76 13.19 -4.77
CA ALA A 146 4.15 14.10 -5.85
C ALA A 146 4.41 13.40 -7.19
N GLY A 147 4.61 12.07 -7.18
CA GLY A 147 4.71 11.23 -8.38
C GLY A 147 3.37 10.64 -8.85
N ARG A 148 2.22 11.11 -8.33
CA ARG A 148 0.89 10.64 -8.72
C ARG A 148 0.20 11.67 -9.60
N THR A 149 -0.48 11.21 -10.66
CA THR A 149 -1.33 12.04 -11.55
C THR A 149 -2.80 11.68 -11.42
#